data_AF-A0A9D4THK5-F1
#
_entry.id   AF-A0A9D4THK5-F1
#
_cell.length_a   1.000
_cell.length_b   1.000
_cell.length_c   1.000
_cell.angle_alpha   90.00
_cell.angle_beta   90.00
_cell.angle_gamma   90.00
#
_symmetry.space_group_name_H-M   'P 1'
#
loop_
_entity.id
_entity.type
_entity.pdbx_description
1 polymer ?
#
loop_
_entity_poly.entity_id
_entity_poly.type
_entity_poly.pdbx_seq_one_letter_code
_entity_poly.pdbx_strand_id
1 'polypeptide(L)'
;MPPSTGCSLWLVALLTALSVALCDARPQPPIDSRLTGRAILIDQTFADHRAVDSLLVVRTPEGRRVQVFLDHSNQLDGIRTGAEVELSGRWAASVSASSSSSSSSSSSSSSSSRFQASLIRVIAPPDNERAATYKDGLPAAAATGSAPRGSNPLITADLSIIVIPIAGLTAQGAACMATTVPALTKAAVQRMVFKAADSQAMTVDQTYNKCSYGKTKVTPQNSMVTDVVKLPCSGTSFGVPWSFLKCDFDDFNGWADAADAQLGPDLLAKYKHRVYLLPQGACNFVGLGYVGCDGSYDCRSWVVGAAALAPQATVHELGHNLYLGHSGSSTDEYNDPTCAMGYCCTDRCFNLPKAFQMGWLQPQQLDGSNLAPGQTVRVALASQTVSDRSGLRIVASWAKDVPAAYVGYRTAVGMDANLALTGLADKVHVYTSHSNDTFDSRPSVYEGMCLAGQHWSQAVSGVVVRVVSIPATSAATSSAVVTVCRKAAETAASCAAGRDNNCNGKVGMADPACVKLMPWAPKAPKPRPPPPRARRRPPPPRIRRTRLVLSPSAP
;
A
#
# COMPACT_ATOMS: atom_id res chain seq x y z
N MET A 1 -25.44 80.62 -54.79
CA MET A 1 -24.38 81.29 -55.56
C MET A 1 -23.03 80.89 -54.94
N PRO A 2 -22.10 80.39 -55.76
CA PRO A 2 -20.71 79.98 -55.41
C PRO A 2 -19.78 81.25 -55.43
N PRO A 3 -18.41 81.23 -55.42
CA PRO A 3 -17.46 80.12 -55.63
C PRO A 3 -16.09 80.15 -54.86
N SER A 4 -15.25 79.17 -55.24
CA SER A 4 -13.76 79.12 -55.18
C SER A 4 -13.15 78.84 -53.79
N THR A 5 -12.12 78.02 -53.58
CA THR A 5 -10.97 77.50 -54.35
C THR A 5 -10.61 76.14 -53.71
N GLY A 6 -10.02 75.16 -54.40
CA GLY A 6 -8.59 75.12 -54.69
C GLY A 6 -8.08 73.70 -54.41
N CYS A 7 -7.45 73.11 -55.41
CA CYS A 7 -7.02 71.73 -55.50
C CYS A 7 -5.60 71.55 -54.93
N SER A 8 -5.24 70.31 -54.61
CA SER A 8 -3.89 69.74 -54.46
C SER A 8 -3.17 69.94 -53.12
N LEU A 9 -3.03 68.84 -52.36
CA LEU A 9 -1.70 68.25 -52.17
C LEU A 9 -1.79 66.76 -51.82
N TRP A 10 -0.91 66.03 -52.48
CA TRP A 10 -0.71 64.59 -52.44
C TRP A 10 0.04 64.14 -51.17
N LEU A 11 -0.44 63.01 -50.61
CA LEU A 11 0.38 61.82 -50.35
C LEU A 11 1.58 61.93 -49.37
N VAL A 12 1.32 62.21 -48.09
CA VAL A 12 2.23 61.81 -46.98
C VAL A 12 1.40 61.42 -45.75
N ALA A 13 0.82 60.23 -45.75
CA ALA A 13 0.15 59.67 -44.58
C ALA A 13 0.10 58.13 -44.66
N LEU A 14 1.27 57.47 -44.69
CA LEU A 14 1.34 56.01 -44.52
C LEU A 14 2.65 55.56 -43.85
N LEU A 15 3.16 56.33 -42.87
CA LEU A 15 4.42 56.02 -42.16
C LEU A 15 4.39 56.35 -40.66
N THR A 16 3.24 56.20 -39.99
CA THR A 16 3.12 56.36 -38.53
C THR A 16 2.20 55.32 -37.87
N ALA A 17 2.22 54.08 -38.37
CA ALA A 17 1.54 52.93 -37.73
C ALA A 17 2.40 51.66 -37.69
N LEU A 18 3.73 51.79 -37.66
CA LEU A 18 4.66 50.66 -37.69
C LEU A 18 5.89 50.86 -36.77
N SER A 19 5.71 51.37 -35.54
CA SER A 19 6.85 51.63 -34.64
C SER A 19 6.64 51.25 -33.15
N VAL A 20 5.71 50.36 -32.80
CA VAL A 20 5.53 49.91 -31.39
C VAL A 20 5.57 48.38 -31.21
N ALA A 21 5.95 47.61 -32.24
CA ALA A 21 5.97 46.13 -32.17
C ALA A 21 7.36 45.49 -32.14
N LEU A 22 8.42 46.24 -31.82
CA LEU A 22 9.79 45.73 -31.75
C LEU A 22 10.41 46.15 -30.42
N CYS A 23 10.97 45.16 -29.71
CA CYS A 23 11.73 45.25 -28.45
C CYS A 23 10.94 45.06 -27.14
N ASP A 24 10.30 43.91 -26.96
CA ASP A 24 10.42 43.19 -25.68
C ASP A 24 10.47 41.67 -25.92
N ALA A 25 11.40 41.24 -26.80
CA ALA A 25 11.77 39.84 -26.90
C ALA A 25 12.57 39.49 -25.65
N ARG A 26 11.88 39.24 -24.52
CA ARG A 26 12.51 38.67 -23.34
C ARG A 26 13.26 37.41 -23.79
N PRO A 27 14.56 37.29 -23.49
CA PRO A 27 15.32 36.10 -23.86
C PRO A 27 14.58 34.88 -23.34
N GLN A 28 14.11 34.03 -24.27
CA GLN A 28 13.58 32.74 -23.90
C GLN A 28 14.70 32.02 -23.14
N PRO A 29 14.43 31.51 -21.93
CA PRO A 29 15.43 30.75 -21.20
C PRO A 29 15.96 29.63 -22.10
N PRO A 30 17.27 29.33 -22.03
CA PRO A 30 17.87 28.30 -22.86
C PRO A 30 17.06 27.00 -22.75
N ILE A 31 16.80 26.40 -23.91
CA ILE A 31 15.86 25.29 -24.13
C ILE A 31 16.21 24.04 -23.28
N ASP A 32 17.43 23.96 -22.73
CA ASP A 32 17.89 22.89 -21.84
C ASP A 32 18.38 23.45 -20.50
N SER A 33 17.45 23.65 -19.57
CA SER A 33 17.79 23.89 -18.17
C SER A 33 18.11 22.55 -17.48
N ARG A 34 19.03 22.57 -16.52
CA ARG A 34 19.33 21.43 -15.65
C ARG A 34 18.83 21.67 -14.23
N LEU A 35 18.31 20.61 -13.61
CA LEU A 35 17.94 20.57 -12.21
C LEU A 35 18.59 19.34 -11.57
N THR A 36 19.33 19.54 -10.49
CA THR A 36 19.93 18.45 -9.72
C THR A 36 19.43 18.49 -8.29
N GLY A 37 19.34 17.32 -7.68
CA GLY A 37 18.97 17.21 -6.28
C GLY A 37 18.54 15.80 -5.91
N ARG A 38 17.88 15.69 -4.77
CA ARG A 38 17.38 14.43 -4.25
C ARG A 38 15.93 14.23 -4.63
N ALA A 39 15.62 13.10 -5.27
CA ALA A 39 14.27 12.72 -5.64
C ALA A 39 13.43 12.43 -4.39
N ILE A 40 12.20 12.90 -4.40
CA ILE A 40 11.18 12.61 -3.40
C ILE A 40 9.92 12.20 -4.17
N LEU A 41 9.48 10.95 -3.98
CA LEU A 41 8.20 10.49 -4.51
C LEU A 41 7.11 10.74 -3.47
N ILE A 42 5.96 11.24 -3.93
CA ILE A 42 4.78 11.48 -3.10
C ILE A 42 3.62 10.70 -3.72
N ASP A 43 2.99 9.84 -2.93
CA ASP A 43 1.74 9.20 -3.32
C ASP A 43 0.55 10.03 -2.82
N GLN A 44 -0.54 10.03 -3.60
CA GLN A 44 -1.70 10.89 -3.36
C GLN A 44 -3.02 10.15 -3.19
N THR A 45 -3.65 10.24 -2.03
CA THR A 45 -4.96 9.60 -1.81
C THR A 45 -6.11 10.53 -2.14
N PHE A 46 -6.88 10.21 -3.19
CA PHE A 46 -8.10 10.95 -3.54
C PHE A 46 -9.36 10.27 -2.98
N ALA A 47 -10.34 11.10 -2.61
CA ALA A 47 -11.62 10.60 -2.08
C ALA A 47 -12.46 9.83 -3.13
N ASP A 48 -12.20 10.04 -4.43
CA ASP A 48 -12.91 9.40 -5.54
C ASP A 48 -12.21 8.13 -6.07
N HIS A 49 -11.11 7.69 -5.43
CA HIS A 49 -10.36 6.49 -5.79
C HIS A 49 -9.82 6.46 -7.24
N ARG A 50 -9.63 7.62 -7.87
CA ARG A 50 -8.94 7.69 -9.17
C ARG A 50 -7.48 7.22 -9.05
N ALA A 51 -6.93 6.70 -10.15
CA ALA A 51 -5.54 6.25 -10.20
C ALA A 51 -4.58 7.35 -9.71
N VAL A 52 -3.62 6.96 -8.88
CA VAL A 52 -2.64 7.84 -8.26
C VAL A 52 -1.62 8.29 -9.28
N ASP A 53 -1.50 9.61 -9.37
CA ASP A 53 -0.32 10.25 -9.93
C ASP A 53 0.71 10.38 -8.82
N SER A 54 1.73 9.50 -8.81
CA SER A 54 2.90 9.74 -7.96
C SER A 54 3.56 11.05 -8.42
N LEU A 55 3.74 11.98 -7.50
CA LEU A 55 4.43 13.23 -7.77
C LEU A 55 5.93 13.02 -7.58
N LEU A 56 6.72 13.48 -8.54
CA LEU A 56 8.15 13.64 -8.33
C LEU A 56 8.44 15.06 -7.87
N VAL A 57 9.16 15.15 -6.77
CA VAL A 57 9.72 16.39 -6.24
C VAL A 57 11.22 16.24 -6.17
N VAL A 58 11.96 17.29 -6.52
CA VAL A 58 13.41 17.32 -6.35
C VAL A 58 13.75 18.34 -5.27
N ARG A 59 14.42 17.87 -4.21
CA ARG A 59 15.01 18.74 -3.20
C ARG A 59 16.40 19.17 -3.66
N THR A 60 16.57 20.46 -3.95
CA THR A 60 17.85 21.03 -4.37
C THR A 60 18.83 21.10 -3.19
N PRO A 61 20.14 21.27 -3.43
CA PRO A 61 21.13 21.45 -2.37
C PRO A 61 20.83 22.61 -1.41
N GLU A 62 20.15 23.65 -1.90
CA GLU A 62 19.72 24.82 -1.11
C GLU A 62 18.47 24.52 -0.26
N GLY A 63 17.94 23.30 -0.32
CA GLY A 63 16.78 22.85 0.44
C GLY A 63 15.43 23.15 -0.22
N ARG A 64 15.42 23.82 -1.38
CA ARG A 64 14.19 24.12 -2.12
C ARG A 64 13.59 22.83 -2.69
N ARG A 65 12.26 22.71 -2.63
CA ARG A 65 11.52 21.60 -3.23
C ARG A 65 10.88 22.06 -4.54
N VAL A 66 11.15 21.34 -5.62
CA VAL A 66 10.70 21.67 -6.97
C VAL A 66 9.81 20.53 -7.47
N GLN A 67 8.57 20.83 -7.82
CA GLN A 67 7.67 19.85 -8.44
C GLN A 67 8.13 19.59 -9.87
N VAL A 68 8.28 18.30 -10.20
CA VAL A 68 8.66 17.85 -11.53
C VAL A 68 7.43 17.32 -12.24
N PHE A 69 7.12 17.92 -13.38
CA PHE A 69 6.11 17.44 -14.30
C PHE A 69 6.77 16.51 -15.31
N LEU A 70 6.12 15.37 -15.52
CA LEU A 70 6.56 14.33 -16.42
C LEU A 70 5.77 14.44 -17.73
N ASP A 71 6.39 14.03 -18.83
CA ASP A 71 5.69 13.80 -20.09
C ASP A 71 4.93 12.47 -20.05
N HIS A 72 5.46 11.47 -19.33
CA HIS A 72 4.90 10.12 -19.20
C HIS A 72 5.19 9.53 -17.81
N SER A 73 4.28 8.73 -17.27
CA SER A 73 4.42 8.12 -15.93
C SER A 73 5.59 7.14 -15.81
N ASN A 74 5.96 6.47 -16.90
CA ASN A 74 7.12 5.55 -16.94
C ASN A 74 8.47 6.25 -16.77
N GLN A 75 8.53 7.59 -16.81
CA GLN A 75 9.76 8.32 -16.48
C GLN A 75 10.17 8.15 -15.01
N LEU A 76 9.29 7.63 -14.15
CA LEU A 76 9.61 7.29 -12.77
C LEU A 76 10.19 5.88 -12.61
N ASP A 77 10.28 5.09 -13.67
CA ASP A 77 10.79 3.71 -13.58
C ASP A 77 12.24 3.71 -13.04
N GLY A 78 12.42 3.07 -11.88
CA GLY A 78 13.71 2.98 -11.20
C GLY A 78 14.10 4.20 -10.36
N ILE A 79 13.29 5.27 -10.36
CA ILE A 79 13.47 6.39 -9.44
C ILE A 79 12.92 5.99 -8.07
N ARG A 80 13.67 6.30 -7.02
CA ARG A 80 13.27 6.08 -5.63
C ARG A 80 13.50 7.35 -4.82
N THR A 81 12.68 7.56 -3.81
CA THR A 81 12.87 8.65 -2.85
C THR A 81 14.22 8.48 -2.17
N GLY A 82 14.99 9.55 -2.08
CA GLY A 82 16.38 9.53 -1.61
C GLY A 82 17.43 9.42 -2.70
N ALA A 83 17.07 9.03 -3.93
CA ALA A 83 18.03 8.94 -5.04
C ALA A 83 18.52 10.34 -5.46
N GLU A 84 19.80 10.45 -5.81
CA GLU A 84 20.31 11.67 -6.44
C GLU A 84 20.01 11.64 -7.93
N VAL A 85 19.40 12.70 -8.44
CA VAL A 85 18.90 12.79 -9.81
C VAL A 85 19.40 14.05 -10.52
N GLU A 86 19.66 13.92 -11.83
CA GLU A 86 19.86 15.03 -12.77
C GLU A 86 18.70 15.02 -13.75
N LEU A 87 18.07 16.18 -13.92
CA LEU A 87 16.95 16.38 -14.82
C LEU A 87 17.33 17.41 -15.87
N SER A 88 16.94 17.14 -17.12
CA SER A 88 16.99 18.09 -18.22
C SER A 88 15.57 18.46 -18.61
N GLY A 89 15.35 19.73 -18.97
CA GLY A 89 14.05 20.21 -19.38
C GLY A 89 13.89 21.72 -19.28
N ARG A 90 12.66 22.16 -19.00
CA ARG A 90 12.31 23.59 -18.96
C ARG A 90 11.60 23.96 -17.67
N TRP A 91 11.95 25.12 -17.12
CA TRP A 91 11.16 25.74 -16.07
C TRP A 91 9.81 26.19 -16.65
N ALA A 92 8.71 25.80 -16.02
CA ALA A 92 7.43 26.33 -16.39
C ALA A 92 7.44 27.85 -16.12
N ALA A 93 6.95 28.66 -17.06
CA ALA A 93 6.79 30.09 -16.81
C ALA A 93 5.92 30.26 -15.56
N SER A 94 6.42 31.03 -14.57
CA SER A 94 5.56 31.48 -13.48
C SER A 94 4.38 32.17 -14.15
N VAL A 95 3.16 31.64 -13.95
CA VAL A 95 1.96 32.29 -14.42
C VAL A 95 1.82 33.54 -13.56
N SER A 96 2.51 34.62 -13.96
CA SER A 96 2.37 35.92 -13.33
C SER A 96 0.89 36.23 -13.37
N ALA A 97 0.23 36.17 -12.21
CA ALA A 97 -1.15 36.59 -12.08
C ALA A 97 -1.20 37.99 -12.68
N SER A 98 -1.91 38.12 -13.80
CA SER A 98 -2.01 39.36 -14.56
C SER A 98 -2.90 40.33 -13.79
N SER A 99 -2.42 40.82 -12.64
CA SER A 99 -2.98 41.97 -11.97
C SER A 99 -2.37 43.21 -12.62
N SER A 100 -3.18 43.86 -13.44
CA SER A 100 -2.92 45.15 -14.07
C SER A 100 -2.75 46.25 -13.00
N SER A 101 -1.54 46.38 -12.46
CA SER A 101 -1.16 47.56 -11.68
C SER A 101 0.28 47.94 -12.04
N SER A 102 0.37 48.94 -12.92
CA SER A 102 1.58 49.61 -13.37
C SER A 102 2.30 50.26 -12.19
N SER A 103 3.28 49.56 -11.61
CA SER A 103 4.33 50.18 -10.82
C SER A 103 5.65 49.48 -11.10
N SER A 104 6.58 50.24 -11.67
CA SER A 104 7.92 49.84 -12.08
C SER A 104 8.82 49.68 -10.86
N SER A 105 8.94 48.46 -10.34
CA SER A 105 9.99 48.10 -9.39
C SER A 105 10.71 46.84 -9.86
N SER A 106 12.04 46.96 -9.88
CA SER A 106 13.05 45.98 -10.27
C SER A 106 12.68 44.50 -10.06
N SER A 107 12.80 43.75 -11.15
CA SER A 107 12.58 42.31 -11.30
C SER A 107 13.42 41.47 -10.33
N SER A 108 12.84 41.10 -9.19
CA SER A 108 13.20 39.85 -8.54
C SER A 108 12.63 38.71 -9.40
N SER A 109 13.51 37.86 -9.93
CA SER A 109 13.11 36.68 -10.68
C SER A 109 12.29 35.77 -9.75
N SER A 110 10.97 35.84 -9.87
CA SER A 110 10.04 34.86 -9.30
C SER A 110 10.50 33.47 -9.77
N SER A 111 11.25 32.76 -8.93
CA SER A 111 11.79 31.47 -9.27
C SER A 111 10.62 30.48 -9.38
N SER A 112 10.34 30.00 -10.58
CA SER A 112 9.33 28.96 -10.77
C SER A 112 9.71 27.74 -9.93
N SER A 113 8.73 27.18 -9.24
CA SER A 113 8.80 25.94 -8.46
C SER A 113 8.48 24.70 -9.30
N ARG A 114 8.19 24.88 -10.59
CA ARG A 114 7.72 23.82 -11.49
C ARG A 114 8.70 23.59 -12.63
N PHE A 115 9.13 22.34 -12.79
CA PHE A 115 10.07 21.92 -13.81
C PHE A 115 9.44 20.84 -14.69
N GLN A 116 9.32 21.06 -16.00
CA GLN A 116 8.91 20.03 -16.95
C GLN A 116 10.15 19.26 -17.38
N ALA A 117 10.26 18.00 -16.98
CA ALA A 117 11.40 17.16 -17.29
C ALA A 117 11.20 16.37 -18.58
N SER A 118 12.10 16.57 -19.55
CA SER A 118 12.19 15.73 -20.76
C SER A 118 13.03 14.48 -20.51
N LEU A 119 13.97 14.55 -19.57
CA LEU A 119 14.85 13.44 -19.20
C LEU A 119 15.16 13.48 -17.71
N ILE A 120 15.12 12.31 -17.06
CA ILE A 120 15.56 12.12 -15.68
C ILE A 120 16.62 11.04 -15.65
N ARG A 121 17.73 11.31 -14.98
CA ARG A 121 18.83 10.36 -14.77
C ARG A 121 19.08 10.19 -13.28
N VAL A 122 19.10 8.94 -12.81
CA VAL A 122 19.58 8.61 -11.47
C VAL A 122 21.11 8.64 -11.49
N ILE A 123 21.69 9.54 -10.72
CA ILE A 123 23.15 9.71 -10.57
C ILE A 123 23.66 8.76 -9.48
N ALA A 124 22.91 8.63 -8.38
CA ALA A 124 23.21 7.72 -7.29
C ALA A 124 21.92 7.14 -6.69
N PRO A 125 21.91 5.84 -6.33
CA PRO A 125 20.78 5.24 -5.61
C PRO A 125 20.67 5.81 -4.19
N PRO A 126 19.51 5.64 -3.52
CA PRO A 126 19.33 6.01 -2.12
C PRO A 126 20.36 5.34 -1.19
N ASP A 127 20.71 6.00 -0.09
CA ASP A 127 21.76 5.54 0.82
C ASP A 127 21.42 4.21 1.52
N ASN A 128 20.13 3.96 1.77
CA ASN A 128 19.63 2.75 2.43
C ASN A 128 19.66 1.50 1.54
N GLU A 129 19.68 1.63 0.21
CA GLU A 129 19.82 0.47 -0.69
C GLU A 129 21.23 -0.14 -0.64
N ARG A 130 22.25 0.65 -0.27
CA ARG A 130 23.63 0.14 -0.13
C ARG A 130 23.77 -0.87 1.01
N ALA A 131 22.86 -0.85 2.00
CA ALA A 131 22.95 -1.69 3.19
C ALA A 131 22.13 -2.99 3.09
N ALA A 132 21.14 -3.07 2.20
CA ALA A 132 20.16 -4.15 2.15
C ALA A 132 20.49 -5.19 1.06
N THR A 133 21.66 -5.82 1.10
CA THR A 133 21.86 -7.05 0.32
C THR A 133 21.16 -8.20 1.04
N TYR A 134 19.91 -8.48 0.67
CA TYR A 134 19.20 -9.67 1.13
C TYR A 134 20.00 -10.91 0.69
N LYS A 135 20.59 -11.63 1.64
CA LYS A 135 21.19 -12.93 1.36
C LYS A 135 20.05 -13.94 1.26
N ASP A 136 19.67 -14.31 0.03
CA ASP A 136 18.76 -15.42 -0.31
C ASP A 136 19.29 -16.83 0.11
N GLY A 137 20.07 -16.90 1.19
CA GLY A 137 20.65 -18.12 1.72
C GLY A 137 19.80 -18.69 2.85
N LEU A 138 18.58 -19.14 2.57
CA LEU A 138 17.93 -20.08 3.50
C LEU A 138 18.59 -21.46 3.34
N PRO A 139 19.07 -22.09 4.43
CA PRO A 139 19.59 -23.45 4.35
C PRO A 139 18.47 -24.41 3.94
N ALA A 140 18.75 -25.27 2.95
CA ALA A 140 17.83 -26.31 2.50
C ALA A 140 17.58 -27.32 3.64
N ALA A 141 16.44 -27.22 4.32
CA ALA A 141 16.02 -28.20 5.33
C ALA A 141 15.24 -29.34 4.66
N ALA A 142 15.74 -30.57 4.84
CA ALA A 142 15.11 -31.78 4.33
C ALA A 142 13.78 -32.11 5.04
N ALA A 143 12.92 -32.82 4.30
CA ALA A 143 11.54 -33.13 4.60
C ALA A 143 11.31 -33.78 5.98
N THR A 144 10.60 -33.06 6.85
CA THR A 144 9.65 -33.49 7.92
C THR A 144 9.35 -32.37 8.91
N GLY A 145 10.09 -31.25 8.87
CA GLY A 145 9.82 -30.03 9.65
C GLY A 145 8.91 -29.05 8.93
N SER A 146 8.24 -28.17 9.69
CA SER A 146 7.48 -27.02 9.19
C SER A 146 8.25 -26.24 8.12
N ALA A 147 7.56 -25.72 7.10
CA ALA A 147 8.17 -24.85 6.08
C ALA A 147 8.99 -23.72 6.74
N PRO A 148 10.16 -23.37 6.18
CA PRO A 148 10.99 -22.30 6.73
C PRO A 148 10.19 -21.00 6.80
N ARG A 149 10.53 -20.11 7.72
CA ARG A 149 9.87 -18.80 7.81
C ARG A 149 10.67 -17.76 7.06
N GLY A 150 9.97 -16.96 6.26
CA GLY A 150 10.53 -15.73 5.70
C GLY A 150 10.37 -14.60 6.71
N SER A 151 11.33 -13.68 6.75
CA SER A 151 11.21 -12.44 7.52
C SER A 151 12.07 -11.36 6.89
N ASN A 152 11.57 -10.12 6.89
CA ASN A 152 12.37 -8.95 6.59
C ASN A 152 12.93 -8.32 7.88
N PRO A 153 14.03 -7.56 7.79
CA PRO A 153 14.44 -6.66 8.87
C PRO A 153 13.28 -5.75 9.29
N LEU A 154 13.18 -5.50 10.60
CA LEU A 154 12.21 -4.57 11.15
C LEU A 154 12.47 -3.16 10.60
N ILE A 155 11.45 -2.53 10.01
CA ILE A 155 11.59 -1.19 9.40
C ILE A 155 12.00 -0.12 10.42
N THR A 156 11.36 -0.11 11.59
CA THR A 156 11.72 0.72 12.73
C THR A 156 11.10 0.17 14.01
N ALA A 157 11.83 0.23 15.12
CA ALA A 157 11.31 -0.11 16.44
C ALA A 157 10.56 1.07 17.07
N ASP A 158 11.10 2.28 16.92
CA ASP A 158 10.57 3.52 17.47
C ASP A 158 10.12 4.43 16.33
N LEU A 159 8.82 4.43 16.04
CA LEU A 159 8.24 5.33 15.06
C LEU A 159 8.01 6.70 15.71
N SER A 160 9.06 7.51 15.69
CA SER A 160 9.07 8.85 16.27
C SER A 160 8.36 9.85 15.34
N ILE A 161 7.22 10.39 15.77
CA ILE A 161 6.41 11.32 14.98
C ILE A 161 6.16 12.65 15.69
N ILE A 162 6.05 13.74 14.94
CA ILE A 162 5.45 15.00 15.38
C ILE A 162 4.21 15.28 14.54
N VAL A 163 3.06 15.45 15.20
CA VAL A 163 1.78 15.77 14.56
C VAL A 163 1.48 17.24 14.76
N ILE A 164 1.31 17.96 13.66
CA ILE A 164 1.28 19.42 13.58
C ILE A 164 -0.07 19.85 12.99
N PRO A 165 -1.06 20.20 13.84
CA PRO A 165 -2.30 20.78 13.36
C PRO A 165 -2.07 22.21 12.85
N ILE A 166 -2.55 22.50 11.64
CA ILE A 166 -2.42 23.81 11.01
C ILE A 166 -3.78 24.50 10.91
N ALA A 167 -3.80 25.81 11.16
CA ALA A 167 -4.94 26.69 10.90
C ALA A 167 -4.49 27.88 10.04
N GLY A 168 -5.17 28.12 8.92
CA GLY A 168 -5.05 29.38 8.18
C GLY A 168 -5.98 30.42 8.78
N LEU A 169 -5.44 31.54 9.27
CA LEU A 169 -6.21 32.61 9.90
C LEU A 169 -5.91 33.99 9.31
N THR A 170 -6.92 34.87 9.30
CA THR A 170 -6.76 36.31 9.06
C THR A 170 -6.13 36.99 10.27
N ALA A 171 -5.71 38.25 10.12
CA ALA A 171 -5.21 39.06 11.23
C ALA A 171 -6.23 39.22 12.37
N GLN A 172 -7.53 39.14 12.05
CA GLN A 172 -8.64 39.20 13.02
C GLN A 172 -8.96 37.83 13.64
N GLY A 173 -8.23 36.77 13.28
CA GLY A 173 -8.44 35.42 13.79
C GLY A 173 -9.58 34.64 13.13
N ALA A 174 -10.17 35.15 12.04
CA ALA A 174 -11.14 34.41 11.25
C ALA A 174 -10.44 33.37 10.38
N ALA A 175 -11.13 32.30 9.96
CA ALA A 175 -10.58 31.36 8.98
C ALA A 175 -10.25 32.08 7.66
N CYS A 176 -9.22 31.61 6.98
CA CYS A 176 -8.95 32.04 5.61
C CYS A 176 -10.12 31.67 4.69
N MET A 177 -10.32 32.47 3.64
CA MET A 177 -11.33 32.18 2.62
C MET A 177 -11.11 30.76 2.05
N ALA A 178 -12.22 30.06 1.79
CA ALA A 178 -12.24 28.64 1.39
C ALA A 178 -11.73 27.64 2.44
N THR A 179 -11.44 28.06 3.68
CA THR A 179 -11.10 27.13 4.78
C THR A 179 -12.08 27.23 5.93
N THR A 180 -12.01 26.27 6.85
CA THR A 180 -12.73 26.32 8.13
C THR A 180 -11.74 26.50 9.28
N VAL A 181 -12.16 27.17 10.36
CA VAL A 181 -11.37 27.18 11.61
C VAL A 181 -11.31 25.73 12.07
N PRO A 182 -10.13 25.09 12.15
CA PRO A 182 -10.08 23.67 12.47
C PRO A 182 -10.70 23.44 13.84
N ALA A 183 -11.65 22.50 13.93
CA ALA A 183 -12.10 21.95 15.20
C ALA A 183 -11.02 21.07 15.88
N LEU A 184 -9.81 21.02 15.30
CA LEU A 184 -8.67 20.27 15.80
C LEU A 184 -8.11 20.96 17.04
N THR A 185 -8.43 20.43 18.21
CA THR A 185 -7.71 20.76 19.44
C THR A 185 -6.56 19.80 19.63
N LYS A 186 -5.46 20.25 20.26
CA LYS A 186 -4.35 19.37 20.66
C LYS A 186 -4.83 18.14 21.41
N ALA A 187 -5.79 18.30 22.33
CA ALA A 187 -6.36 17.18 23.08
C ALA A 187 -7.13 16.18 22.19
N ALA A 188 -7.88 16.66 21.19
CA ALA A 188 -8.56 15.78 20.24
C ALA A 188 -7.55 14.99 19.38
N VAL A 189 -6.51 15.67 18.90
CA VAL A 189 -5.44 15.03 18.11
C VAL A 189 -4.65 14.05 18.98
N GLN A 190 -4.34 14.39 20.23
CA GLN A 190 -3.71 13.46 21.17
C GLN A 190 -4.54 12.19 21.40
N ARG A 191 -5.88 12.29 21.47
CA ARG A 191 -6.76 11.12 21.58
C ARG A 191 -6.80 10.27 20.32
N MET A 192 -6.59 10.87 19.14
CA MET A 192 -6.50 10.14 17.86
C MET A 192 -5.15 9.43 17.72
N VAL A 193 -4.07 10.08 18.15
CA VAL A 193 -2.70 9.58 17.99
C VAL A 193 -2.34 8.56 19.07
N PHE A 194 -2.66 8.86 20.33
CA PHE A 194 -2.22 8.09 21.49
C PHE A 194 -3.39 7.40 22.19
N LYS A 195 -3.14 6.19 22.67
CA LYS A 195 -4.07 5.43 23.50
C LYS A 195 -4.33 6.17 24.81
N ALA A 196 -5.60 6.47 25.08
CA ALA A 196 -6.07 6.69 26.44
C ALA A 196 -6.11 5.34 27.19
N ALA A 197 -5.73 5.32 28.48
CA ALA A 197 -5.56 4.10 29.27
C ALA A 197 -6.70 3.07 29.11
N ASP A 198 -7.94 3.55 29.03
CA ASP A 198 -9.16 2.73 29.01
C ASP A 198 -9.89 2.67 27.64
N SER A 199 -9.31 3.24 26.58
CA SER A 199 -9.96 3.26 25.27
C SER A 199 -9.68 1.99 24.45
N GLN A 200 -10.76 1.39 23.93
CA GLN A 200 -10.71 0.38 22.88
C GLN A 200 -10.75 1.00 21.46
N ALA A 201 -10.89 2.32 21.35
CA ALA A 201 -10.83 2.99 20.06
C ALA A 201 -9.45 2.77 19.44
N MET A 202 -9.44 2.52 18.13
CA MET A 202 -8.21 2.49 17.36
C MET A 202 -7.60 3.89 17.36
N THR A 203 -6.28 3.92 17.48
CA THR A 203 -5.46 5.12 17.50
C THR A 203 -4.18 4.81 16.72
N VAL A 204 -3.45 5.82 16.28
CA VAL A 204 -2.23 5.61 15.48
C VAL A 204 -1.24 4.71 16.24
N ASP A 205 -1.02 4.98 17.53
CA ASP A 205 -0.14 4.15 18.36
C ASP A 205 -0.62 2.70 18.52
N GLN A 206 -1.92 2.48 18.71
CA GLN A 206 -2.46 1.14 18.82
C GLN A 206 -2.29 0.36 17.53
N THR A 207 -2.47 1.00 16.37
CA THR A 207 -2.32 0.32 15.08
C THR A 207 -0.88 -0.15 14.90
N TYR A 208 0.09 0.75 15.06
CA TYR A 208 1.51 0.37 14.97
C TYR A 208 1.90 -0.64 16.05
N ASN A 209 1.52 -0.44 17.31
CA ASN A 209 1.91 -1.32 18.42
C ASN A 209 1.25 -2.71 18.33
N LYS A 210 -0.08 -2.79 18.16
CA LYS A 210 -0.80 -4.07 18.18
C LYS A 210 -0.60 -4.85 16.88
N CYS A 211 -0.64 -4.21 15.71
CA CYS A 211 -0.45 -4.92 14.44
C CYS A 211 1.00 -5.40 14.24
N SER A 212 1.98 -4.77 14.91
CA SER A 212 3.38 -5.20 14.90
C SER A 212 3.76 -6.13 16.04
N TYR A 213 2.84 -6.50 16.93
CA TYR A 213 3.13 -7.29 18.14
C TYR A 213 4.15 -6.63 19.06
N GLY A 214 4.08 -5.31 19.19
CA GLY A 214 4.97 -4.49 20.01
C GLY A 214 6.35 -4.25 19.42
N LYS A 215 6.58 -4.62 18.16
CA LYS A 215 7.86 -4.41 17.46
C LYS A 215 8.05 -2.95 17.05
N THR A 216 6.99 -2.27 16.61
CA THR A 216 7.01 -0.85 16.23
C THR A 216 6.10 -0.05 17.15
N LYS A 217 6.63 1.01 17.76
CA LYS A 217 5.91 1.80 18.77
C LYS A 217 5.87 3.28 18.43
N VAL A 218 4.68 3.86 18.57
CA VAL A 218 4.45 5.30 18.69
C VAL A 218 4.04 5.54 20.13
N THR A 219 4.69 6.45 20.84
CA THR A 219 4.44 6.68 22.27
C THR A 219 4.53 8.18 22.59
N PRO A 220 3.92 8.65 23.68
CA PRO A 220 4.13 10.02 24.14
C PRO A 220 5.59 10.36 24.50
N GLN A 221 6.46 9.35 24.66
CA GLN A 221 7.88 9.53 24.97
C GLN A 221 8.73 9.80 23.71
N ASN A 222 8.37 9.18 22.58
CA ASN A 222 9.11 9.32 21.32
C ASN A 222 8.37 10.18 20.28
N SER A 223 7.18 10.67 20.61
CA SER A 223 6.31 11.38 19.67
C SER A 223 5.55 12.51 20.35
N MET A 224 5.12 13.50 19.56
CA MET A 224 4.47 14.72 20.07
C MET A 224 3.30 15.16 19.20
N VAL A 225 2.32 15.78 19.84
CA VAL A 225 1.29 16.61 19.18
C VAL A 225 1.52 18.06 19.59
N THR A 226 1.70 18.95 18.62
CA THR A 226 1.91 20.38 18.88
C THR A 226 0.61 21.08 19.26
N ASP A 227 0.71 22.30 19.76
CA ASP A 227 -0.42 23.22 19.70
C ASP A 227 -0.73 23.56 18.22
N VAL A 228 -1.93 24.08 17.96
CA VAL A 228 -2.34 24.44 16.59
C VAL A 228 -1.45 25.57 16.07
N VAL A 229 -0.72 25.30 14.99
CA VAL A 229 0.12 26.28 14.30
C VAL A 229 -0.78 27.20 13.48
N LYS A 230 -0.71 28.51 13.78
CA LYS A 230 -1.54 29.53 13.13
C LYS A 230 -0.72 30.21 12.05
N LEU A 231 -1.13 30.03 10.80
CA LEU A 231 -0.48 30.61 9.62
C LEU A 231 -1.35 31.75 9.05
N PRO A 232 -0.75 32.78 8.44
CA PRO A 232 -1.50 33.75 7.63
C PRO A 232 -2.12 33.07 6.40
N CYS A 233 -3.11 33.73 5.77
CA CYS A 233 -3.80 33.17 4.59
C CYS A 233 -2.96 33.01 3.33
N SER A 234 -1.81 33.69 3.30
CA SER A 234 -0.79 33.56 2.28
C SER A 234 0.57 33.89 2.88
N GLY A 235 1.62 33.41 2.22
CA GLY A 235 2.98 33.68 2.63
C GLY A 235 3.98 33.25 1.58
N THR A 236 5.24 33.14 1.97
CA THR A 236 6.32 32.72 1.09
C THR A 236 7.28 31.85 1.87
N SER A 237 7.64 30.70 1.29
CA SER A 237 8.64 29.78 1.84
C SER A 237 9.69 29.53 0.75
N PHE A 238 10.97 29.72 1.06
CA PHE A 238 12.07 29.60 0.08
C PHE A 238 11.86 30.41 -1.22
N GLY A 239 11.25 31.60 -1.10
CA GLY A 239 10.95 32.46 -2.25
C GLY A 239 9.75 32.00 -3.10
N VAL A 240 9.09 30.91 -2.72
CA VAL A 240 7.90 30.38 -3.39
C VAL A 240 6.63 30.83 -2.65
N PRO A 241 5.71 31.56 -3.31
CA PRO A 241 4.47 32.00 -2.68
C PRO A 241 3.50 30.84 -2.49
N TRP A 242 2.72 30.88 -1.42
CA TRP A 242 1.67 29.91 -1.12
C TRP A 242 0.41 30.61 -0.60
N SER A 243 -0.76 29.98 -0.74
CA SER A 243 -2.04 30.49 -0.23
C SER A 243 -3.02 29.37 0.12
N PHE A 244 -3.83 29.58 1.15
CA PHE A 244 -4.95 28.69 1.52
C PHE A 244 -6.12 28.66 0.52
N LEU A 245 -6.09 29.51 -0.51
CA LEU A 245 -7.11 29.53 -1.58
C LEU A 245 -6.92 28.43 -2.63
N LYS A 246 -5.74 27.81 -2.64
CA LYS A 246 -5.32 26.82 -3.62
C LYS A 246 -4.82 25.58 -2.90
N CYS A 247 -4.54 24.52 -3.65
CA CYS A 247 -3.91 23.33 -3.13
C CYS A 247 -2.99 22.71 -4.18
N ASP A 248 -2.14 23.53 -4.78
CA ASP A 248 -1.04 23.02 -5.57
C ASP A 248 0.10 22.55 -4.65
N PHE A 249 1.11 21.86 -5.19
CA PHE A 249 2.27 21.40 -4.43
C PHE A 249 2.90 22.51 -3.57
N ASP A 250 3.06 23.69 -4.17
CA ASP A 250 3.66 24.85 -3.51
C ASP A 250 2.84 25.34 -2.31
N ASP A 251 1.51 25.17 -2.34
CA ASP A 251 0.64 25.63 -1.28
C ASP A 251 0.77 24.73 -0.05
N PHE A 252 0.46 23.44 -0.17
CA PHE A 252 0.49 22.54 0.99
C PHE A 252 1.91 22.27 1.51
N ASN A 253 2.92 22.26 0.62
CA ASN A 253 4.31 22.19 1.06
C ASN A 253 4.76 23.52 1.68
N GLY A 254 4.30 24.66 1.15
CA GLY A 254 4.57 25.98 1.71
C GLY A 254 4.00 26.16 3.12
N TRP A 255 2.79 25.62 3.38
CA TRP A 255 2.20 25.58 4.72
C TRP A 255 3.04 24.74 5.69
N ALA A 256 3.53 23.58 5.25
CA ALA A 256 4.42 22.73 6.04
C ALA A 256 5.75 23.44 6.35
N ASP A 257 6.36 24.10 5.37
CA ASP A 257 7.60 24.88 5.56
C ASP A 257 7.39 26.06 6.53
N ALA A 258 6.25 26.76 6.43
CA ALA A 258 5.92 27.87 7.33
C ALA A 258 5.64 27.38 8.76
N ALA A 259 5.00 26.21 8.91
CA ALA A 259 4.78 25.60 10.20
C ALA A 259 6.09 25.13 10.85
N ASP A 260 6.97 24.51 10.06
CA ASP A 260 8.28 24.10 10.51
C ASP A 260 9.11 25.31 11.00
N ALA A 261 9.05 26.43 10.27
CA ALA A 261 9.72 27.67 10.65
C ALA A 261 9.22 28.24 11.99
N GLN A 262 7.92 28.14 12.30
CA GLN A 262 7.37 28.55 13.60
C GLN A 262 7.79 27.63 14.75
N LEU A 263 7.90 26.32 14.50
CA LEU A 263 8.25 25.32 15.51
C LEU A 263 9.76 25.28 15.81
N GLY A 264 10.58 25.61 14.82
CA GLY A 264 12.04 25.69 14.94
C GLY A 264 12.76 24.34 14.75
N PRO A 265 13.99 24.37 14.22
CA PRO A 265 14.73 23.16 13.82
C PRO A 265 15.07 22.24 15.00
N ASP A 266 15.36 22.78 16.19
CA ASP A 266 15.75 21.99 17.36
C ASP A 266 14.65 21.06 17.85
N LEU A 267 13.39 21.51 17.75
CA LEU A 267 12.24 20.67 18.09
C LEU A 267 12.03 19.60 17.02
N LEU A 268 12.05 20.01 15.75
CA LEU A 268 11.77 19.14 14.62
C LEU A 268 12.84 18.06 14.41
N ALA A 269 14.11 18.33 14.72
CA ALA A 269 15.20 17.37 14.62
C ALA A 269 15.04 16.17 15.58
N LYS A 270 14.21 16.30 16.63
CA LYS A 270 13.89 15.20 17.54
C LYS A 270 12.95 14.17 16.93
N TYR A 271 12.24 14.54 15.86
CA TYR A 271 11.21 13.70 15.26
C TYR A 271 11.48 13.44 13.78
N LYS A 272 11.72 12.16 13.45
CA LYS A 272 11.99 11.76 12.07
C LYS A 272 10.81 12.04 11.14
N HIS A 273 9.59 11.77 11.58
CA HIS A 273 8.37 11.88 10.77
C HIS A 273 7.50 13.05 11.20
N ARG A 274 7.00 13.83 10.23
CA ARG A 274 6.16 15.01 10.42
C ARG A 274 4.81 14.77 9.74
N VAL A 275 3.74 14.84 10.52
CA VAL A 275 2.36 14.70 10.02
C VAL A 275 1.66 16.03 10.16
N TYR A 276 1.30 16.66 9.04
CA TYR A 276 0.59 17.93 9.01
C TYR A 276 -0.92 17.69 8.87
N LEU A 277 -1.68 18.16 9.86
CA LEU A 277 -3.14 18.09 9.81
C LEU A 277 -3.68 19.41 9.27
N LEU A 278 -4.22 19.37 8.06
CA LEU A 278 -4.66 20.53 7.31
C LEU A 278 -6.15 20.80 7.56
N PRO A 279 -6.59 22.07 7.59
CA PRO A 279 -8.02 22.40 7.66
C PRO A 279 -8.74 21.86 6.42
N GLN A 280 -10.05 21.66 6.53
CA GLN A 280 -10.87 21.49 5.34
C GLN A 280 -10.74 22.75 4.48
N GLY A 281 -10.45 22.58 3.19
CA GLY A 281 -10.37 23.69 2.25
C GLY A 281 -10.24 23.26 0.79
N ALA A 282 -9.34 23.93 0.04
CA ALA A 282 -9.17 23.74 -1.40
C ALA A 282 -8.59 22.37 -1.81
N CYS A 283 -7.98 21.65 -0.88
CA CYS A 283 -7.43 20.32 -1.14
C CYS A 283 -8.53 19.27 -1.27
N ASN A 284 -8.47 18.48 -2.35
CA ASN A 284 -9.42 17.40 -2.64
C ASN A 284 -8.86 15.99 -2.33
N PHE A 285 -7.60 15.89 -1.91
CA PHE A 285 -7.03 14.65 -1.38
C PHE A 285 -7.41 14.44 0.09
N VAL A 286 -7.47 13.19 0.51
CA VAL A 286 -7.65 12.78 1.91
C VAL A 286 -6.32 12.90 2.66
N GLY A 287 -5.26 12.41 2.04
CA GLY A 287 -3.91 12.52 2.54
C GLY A 287 -2.86 12.33 1.46
N LEU A 288 -1.62 12.71 1.79
CA LEU A 288 -0.43 12.59 0.98
C LEU A 288 0.74 12.12 1.86
N GLY A 289 1.67 11.36 1.31
CA GLY A 289 2.85 10.92 2.05
C GLY A 289 4.08 10.80 1.16
N TYR A 290 5.24 11.21 1.67
CA TYR A 290 6.51 10.85 1.04
C TYR A 290 6.67 9.33 1.09
N VAL A 291 6.99 8.72 -0.05
CA VAL A 291 7.14 7.27 -0.17
C VAL A 291 8.57 6.89 0.15
N GLY A 292 8.78 6.29 1.32
CA GLY A 292 10.09 5.93 1.81
C GLY A 292 10.82 7.10 2.48
N CYS A 293 11.53 6.78 3.55
CA CYS A 293 12.24 7.73 4.39
C CYS A 293 13.54 7.15 4.94
N ASP A 294 14.63 7.44 4.25
CA ASP A 294 15.98 7.01 4.64
C ASP A 294 16.60 7.92 5.71
N GLY A 295 16.03 9.12 5.93
CA GLY A 295 16.54 10.13 6.86
C GLY A 295 17.43 11.19 6.21
N SER A 296 17.62 11.16 4.89
CA SER A 296 18.36 12.18 4.14
C SER A 296 17.54 13.46 3.87
N TYR A 297 16.24 13.44 4.19
CA TYR A 297 15.30 14.56 4.11
C TYR A 297 14.23 14.46 5.19
N ASP A 298 13.51 15.56 5.41
CA ASP A 298 12.37 15.59 6.33
C ASP A 298 11.25 14.69 5.81
N CYS A 299 10.78 13.74 6.62
CA CYS A 299 9.68 12.86 6.26
C CYS A 299 8.35 13.55 6.50
N ARG A 300 7.60 13.79 5.44
CA ARG A 300 6.35 14.55 5.51
C ARG A 300 5.17 13.71 5.05
N SER A 301 4.07 13.91 5.75
CA SER A 301 2.75 13.41 5.41
C SER A 301 1.70 14.47 5.73
N TRP A 302 0.62 14.54 4.97
CA TRP A 302 -0.46 15.50 5.11
C TRP A 302 -1.79 14.77 5.21
N VAL A 303 -2.68 15.21 6.07
CA VAL A 303 -4.06 14.69 6.17
C VAL A 303 -5.03 15.86 6.26
N VAL A 304 -6.10 15.85 5.47
CA VAL A 304 -6.99 17.00 5.31
C VAL A 304 -8.34 16.81 6.01
N GLY A 305 -8.85 17.91 6.58
CA GLY A 305 -10.26 18.05 6.92
C GLY A 305 -10.75 17.02 7.96
N ALA A 306 -11.90 16.40 7.71
CA ALA A 306 -12.48 15.43 8.64
C ALA A 306 -11.61 14.17 8.82
N ALA A 307 -10.82 13.81 7.81
CA ALA A 307 -9.91 12.66 7.88
C ALA A 307 -8.75 12.89 8.85
N ALA A 308 -8.44 14.14 9.19
CA ALA A 308 -7.38 14.48 10.14
C ALA A 308 -7.62 13.94 11.57
N LEU A 309 -8.85 13.55 11.91
CA LEU A 309 -9.18 12.89 13.16
C LEU A 309 -9.49 11.38 12.99
N ALA A 310 -9.34 10.85 11.78
CA ALA A 310 -9.42 9.41 11.52
C ALA A 310 -8.03 8.79 11.65
N PRO A 311 -7.77 7.92 12.65
CA PRO A 311 -6.48 7.28 12.84
C PRO A 311 -5.97 6.57 11.59
N GLN A 312 -6.84 5.85 10.86
CA GLN A 312 -6.47 5.14 9.64
C GLN A 312 -5.85 6.05 8.57
N ALA A 313 -6.31 7.30 8.40
CA ALA A 313 -5.71 8.21 7.43
C ALA A 313 -4.26 8.54 7.82
N THR A 314 -4.01 8.88 9.09
CA THR A 314 -2.64 9.13 9.56
C THR A 314 -1.76 7.87 9.49
N VAL A 315 -2.31 6.69 9.80
CA VAL A 315 -1.60 5.41 9.65
C VAL A 315 -1.23 5.15 8.19
N HIS A 316 -2.14 5.41 7.25
CA HIS A 316 -1.93 5.26 5.81
C HIS A 316 -0.78 6.16 5.34
N GLU A 317 -0.84 7.46 5.65
CA GLU A 317 0.18 8.39 5.17
C GLU A 317 1.54 8.18 5.85
N LEU A 318 1.58 7.71 7.09
CA LEU A 318 2.82 7.26 7.73
C LEU A 318 3.33 5.95 7.11
N GLY A 319 2.44 5.09 6.64
CA GLY A 319 2.79 3.86 5.91
C GLY A 319 3.62 4.17 4.66
N HIS A 320 3.26 5.22 3.91
CA HIS A 320 4.09 5.70 2.80
C HIS A 320 5.51 6.06 3.24
N ASN A 321 5.67 6.81 4.35
CA ASN A 321 7.00 7.12 4.87
C ASN A 321 7.79 5.85 5.24
N LEU A 322 7.12 4.75 5.56
CA LEU A 322 7.71 3.44 5.85
C LEU A 322 7.83 2.55 4.61
N TYR A 323 7.95 3.16 3.42
CA TYR A 323 8.11 2.49 2.13
C TYR A 323 6.91 1.64 1.74
N LEU A 324 5.71 1.83 2.30
CA LEU A 324 4.54 1.08 1.84
C LEU A 324 3.91 1.77 0.63
N GLY A 325 3.79 1.07 -0.50
CA GLY A 325 2.87 1.48 -1.57
C GLY A 325 1.41 1.14 -1.24
N HIS A 326 0.47 1.52 -2.11
CA HIS A 326 -0.95 1.18 -1.96
C HIS A 326 -1.25 -0.34 -1.97
N SER A 327 -2.47 -0.67 -1.57
CA SER A 327 -3.03 -2.03 -1.58
C SER A 327 -4.39 -2.02 -2.27
N GLY A 328 -4.49 -2.67 -3.43
CA GLY A 328 -5.70 -2.59 -4.26
C GLY A 328 -5.94 -3.85 -5.07
N SER A 329 -6.69 -3.76 -6.16
CA SER A 329 -6.74 -4.78 -7.21
C SER A 329 -5.83 -4.40 -8.38
N SER A 330 -5.86 -5.18 -9.47
CA SER A 330 -5.16 -4.85 -10.70
C SER A 330 -5.68 -3.61 -11.43
N THR A 331 -6.85 -3.08 -11.04
CA THR A 331 -7.54 -1.97 -11.74
C THR A 331 -7.86 -0.79 -10.84
N ASP A 332 -7.78 -0.95 -9.52
CA ASP A 332 -8.09 0.08 -8.53
C ASP A 332 -7.17 -0.14 -7.33
N GLU A 333 -6.24 0.78 -7.11
CA GLU A 333 -5.21 0.66 -6.09
C GLU A 333 -5.72 0.77 -4.63
N TYR A 334 -6.99 1.14 -4.44
CA TYR A 334 -7.65 1.16 -3.14
C TYR A 334 -8.62 0.00 -2.95
N ASN A 335 -8.76 -0.90 -3.92
CA ASN A 335 -9.67 -2.05 -3.85
C ASN A 335 -9.16 -3.22 -2.98
N ASP A 336 -8.43 -2.93 -1.91
CA ASP A 336 -8.13 -3.87 -0.82
C ASP A 336 -8.81 -3.39 0.46
N PRO A 337 -10.03 -3.84 0.76
CA PRO A 337 -10.74 -3.51 2.00
C PRO A 337 -10.20 -4.23 3.23
N THR A 338 -9.06 -4.92 3.14
CA THR A 338 -8.43 -5.62 4.27
C THR A 338 -7.11 -4.98 4.70
N CYS A 339 -6.67 -3.90 4.06
CA CYS A 339 -5.39 -3.25 4.33
C CYS A 339 -5.58 -1.76 4.66
N ALA A 340 -4.83 -1.26 5.64
CA ALA A 340 -4.79 0.18 5.92
C ALA A 340 -4.19 1.02 4.77
N MET A 341 -3.36 0.42 3.89
CA MET A 341 -2.87 1.02 2.64
C MET A 341 -3.83 0.85 1.46
N GLY A 342 -5.02 0.28 1.68
CA GLY A 342 -6.04 0.09 0.65
C GLY A 342 -7.27 0.94 0.93
N TYR A 343 -8.45 0.32 0.90
CA TYR A 343 -9.71 1.04 1.03
C TYR A 343 -9.78 1.80 2.35
N CYS A 344 -10.19 3.07 2.25
CA CYS A 344 -10.25 3.97 3.38
C CYS A 344 -11.30 3.56 4.43
N CYS A 345 -11.32 4.41 5.46
CA CYS A 345 -12.48 4.75 6.27
C CYS A 345 -12.92 3.69 7.28
N THR A 346 -12.17 2.60 7.39
CA THR A 346 -12.32 1.65 8.47
C THR A 346 -10.94 1.27 9.02
N ASP A 347 -10.87 1.26 10.32
CA ASP A 347 -9.69 0.99 11.11
C ASP A 347 -9.35 -0.53 11.05
N ARG A 348 -8.15 -0.88 10.55
CA ARG A 348 -7.65 -2.28 10.42
C ARG A 348 -6.13 -2.38 10.33
N CYS A 349 -5.57 -3.59 10.50
CA CYS A 349 -4.13 -3.79 10.25
C CYS A 349 -3.80 -3.77 8.75
N PHE A 350 -2.51 -3.55 8.44
CA PHE A 350 -1.97 -3.81 7.10
C PHE A 350 -2.16 -5.28 6.70
N ASN A 351 -2.32 -5.54 5.41
CA ASN A 351 -2.37 -6.90 4.88
C ASN A 351 -1.01 -7.63 5.05
N LEU A 352 -1.02 -8.94 4.79
CA LEU A 352 0.14 -9.79 4.96
C LEU A 352 1.40 -9.32 4.19
N PRO A 353 1.36 -8.94 2.89
CA PRO A 353 2.57 -8.48 2.21
C PRO A 353 3.17 -7.23 2.85
N LYS A 354 2.36 -6.25 3.25
CA LYS A 354 2.85 -5.01 3.88
C LYS A 354 3.39 -5.25 5.29
N ALA A 355 2.73 -6.11 6.07
CA ALA A 355 3.21 -6.48 7.40
C ALA A 355 4.49 -7.36 7.33
N PHE A 356 4.63 -8.21 6.31
CA PHE A 356 5.88 -8.89 6.00
C PHE A 356 6.98 -7.90 5.62
N GLN A 357 6.67 -6.95 4.72
CA GLN A 357 7.59 -5.91 4.26
C GLN A 357 8.22 -5.18 5.45
N MET A 358 7.42 -4.75 6.43
CA MET A 358 7.92 -4.04 7.61
C MET A 358 8.65 -4.91 8.65
N GLY A 359 8.77 -6.22 8.42
CA GLY A 359 9.35 -7.16 9.39
C GLY A 359 8.44 -7.45 10.59
N TRP A 360 7.14 -7.14 10.49
CA TRP A 360 6.18 -7.39 11.57
C TRP A 360 5.77 -8.85 11.64
N LEU A 361 5.54 -9.47 10.49
CA LEU A 361 5.13 -10.87 10.36
C LEU A 361 6.22 -11.75 9.76
N GLN A 362 6.22 -13.01 10.18
CA GLN A 362 7.15 -14.06 9.75
C GLN A 362 6.39 -15.23 9.13
N PRO A 363 5.84 -15.06 7.91
CA PRO A 363 5.07 -16.11 7.25
C PRO A 363 5.92 -17.34 6.98
N GLN A 364 5.28 -18.51 6.93
CA GLN A 364 5.91 -19.69 6.33
C GLN A 364 6.23 -19.39 4.86
N GLN A 365 7.34 -19.89 4.34
CA GLN A 365 7.79 -19.63 2.97
C GLN A 365 7.89 -20.92 2.16
N LEU A 366 7.23 -20.92 1.01
CA LEU A 366 7.36 -21.96 -0.01
C LEU A 366 8.00 -21.39 -1.28
N ASP A 367 8.91 -22.16 -1.87
CA ASP A 367 9.62 -21.84 -3.09
C ASP A 367 10.06 -23.11 -3.83
N GLY A 368 10.82 -22.95 -4.92
CA GLY A 368 11.22 -24.08 -5.77
C GLY A 368 12.06 -25.15 -5.06
N SER A 369 12.66 -24.84 -3.91
CA SER A 369 13.44 -25.80 -3.12
C SER A 369 12.58 -26.73 -2.27
N ASN A 370 11.37 -26.32 -1.89
CA ASN A 370 10.50 -27.04 -0.96
C ASN A 370 9.06 -27.28 -1.48
N LEU A 371 8.76 -26.81 -2.70
CA LEU A 371 7.52 -27.06 -3.43
C LEU A 371 7.82 -27.54 -4.86
N ALA A 372 8.14 -28.83 -4.99
CA ALA A 372 8.39 -29.48 -6.26
C ALA A 372 7.11 -29.59 -7.13
N PRO A 373 7.23 -29.75 -8.46
CA PRO A 373 6.09 -30.03 -9.32
C PRO A 373 5.29 -31.26 -8.86
N GLY A 374 3.98 -31.13 -8.75
CA GLY A 374 3.04 -32.13 -8.25
C GLY A 374 3.07 -32.35 -6.74
N GLN A 375 3.92 -31.63 -6.01
CA GLN A 375 3.95 -31.68 -4.55
C GLN A 375 2.82 -30.83 -3.98
N THR A 376 2.12 -31.40 -2.98
CA THR A 376 1.17 -30.67 -2.15
C THR A 376 1.72 -30.53 -0.73
N VAL A 377 1.75 -29.30 -0.22
CA VAL A 377 2.16 -28.97 1.15
C VAL A 377 0.94 -28.49 1.93
N ARG A 378 0.72 -29.02 3.13
CA ARG A 378 -0.35 -28.61 4.04
C ARG A 378 0.18 -27.59 5.05
N VAL A 379 -0.50 -26.46 5.21
CA VAL A 379 -0.09 -25.34 6.05
C VAL A 379 -1.23 -24.89 6.96
N ALA A 380 -0.94 -24.71 8.25
CA ALA A 380 -1.85 -24.04 9.18
C ALA A 380 -1.54 -22.54 9.22
N LEU A 381 -2.58 -21.72 9.11
CA LEU A 381 -2.53 -20.26 9.11
C LEU A 381 -3.22 -19.73 10.38
N ALA A 382 -2.42 -19.34 11.38
CA ALA A 382 -2.93 -18.59 12.52
C ALA A 382 -3.52 -17.24 12.06
N SER A 383 -4.44 -16.66 12.83
CA SER A 383 -4.95 -15.34 12.48
C SER A 383 -3.85 -14.26 12.49
N GLN A 384 -3.92 -13.32 11.55
CA GLN A 384 -2.90 -12.28 11.40
C GLN A 384 -2.84 -11.29 12.59
N THR A 385 -3.87 -11.23 13.43
CA THR A 385 -3.94 -10.34 14.59
C THR A 385 -3.58 -11.00 15.92
N VAL A 386 -3.31 -12.31 15.92
CA VAL A 386 -3.06 -13.09 17.14
C VAL A 386 -1.65 -13.70 17.19
N SER A 387 -0.96 -13.79 16.05
CA SER A 387 0.40 -14.31 15.98
C SER A 387 1.25 -13.58 14.93
N ASP A 388 2.44 -13.15 15.33
CA ASP A 388 3.46 -12.62 14.43
C ASP A 388 4.06 -13.70 13.49
N ARG A 389 3.74 -14.96 13.77
CA ARG A 389 4.07 -16.15 12.99
C ARG A 389 2.92 -16.59 12.08
N SER A 390 2.03 -15.67 11.72
CA SER A 390 0.91 -15.89 10.81
C SER A 390 1.32 -15.80 9.33
N GLY A 391 0.54 -16.49 8.49
CA GLY A 391 0.59 -16.34 7.04
C GLY A 391 1.53 -17.32 6.33
N LEU A 392 1.41 -17.28 5.01
CA LEU A 392 2.21 -18.04 4.05
C LEU A 392 2.63 -17.10 2.92
N ARG A 393 3.90 -17.18 2.53
CA ARG A 393 4.50 -16.52 1.36
C ARG A 393 4.94 -17.60 0.37
N ILE A 394 4.56 -17.46 -0.90
CA ILE A 394 4.92 -18.38 -1.96
C ILE A 394 5.73 -17.61 -3.00
N VAL A 395 7.02 -17.91 -3.09
CA VAL A 395 7.92 -17.32 -4.08
C VAL A 395 8.08 -18.33 -5.22
N ALA A 396 7.47 -18.05 -6.36
CA ALA A 396 7.54 -18.93 -7.52
C ALA A 396 8.90 -18.82 -8.23
N SER A 397 10.00 -19.21 -7.56
CA SER A 397 11.38 -19.11 -8.09
C SER A 397 11.65 -19.90 -9.37
N TRP A 398 10.68 -20.70 -9.81
CA TRP A 398 10.67 -21.44 -11.07
C TRP A 398 9.92 -20.74 -12.21
N ALA A 399 9.34 -19.57 -11.96
CA ALA A 399 8.59 -18.79 -12.94
C ALA A 399 9.12 -17.34 -12.93
N LYS A 400 9.47 -16.84 -14.11
CA LYS A 400 10.04 -15.50 -14.26
C LYS A 400 8.95 -14.43 -14.10
N ASP A 401 9.30 -13.32 -13.45
CA ASP A 401 8.48 -12.11 -13.33
C ASP A 401 7.10 -12.36 -12.67
N VAL A 402 7.00 -13.42 -11.85
CA VAL A 402 5.79 -13.73 -11.08
C VAL A 402 5.90 -13.10 -9.68
N PRO A 403 4.95 -12.24 -9.26
CA PRO A 403 4.95 -11.71 -7.91
C PRO A 403 4.75 -12.82 -6.88
N ALA A 404 5.34 -12.62 -5.70
CA ALA A 404 5.12 -13.55 -4.59
C ALA A 404 3.64 -13.52 -4.18
N ALA A 405 3.06 -14.69 -3.92
CA ALA A 405 1.71 -14.81 -3.39
C ALA A 405 1.76 -14.86 -1.86
N TYR A 406 0.87 -14.13 -1.21
CA TYR A 406 0.74 -14.05 0.24
C TYR A 406 -0.65 -14.55 0.62
N VAL A 407 -0.71 -15.53 1.52
CA VAL A 407 -1.95 -16.17 1.96
C VAL A 407 -2.08 -15.98 3.47
N GLY A 408 -3.08 -15.20 3.89
CA GLY A 408 -3.30 -14.84 5.28
C GLY A 408 -4.70 -15.24 5.75
N TYR A 409 -4.83 -15.68 7.00
CA TYR A 409 -6.13 -15.88 7.64
C TYR A 409 -6.44 -14.66 8.53
N ARG A 410 -7.57 -13.99 8.28
CA ARG A 410 -8.00 -12.79 9.01
C ARG A 410 -9.25 -13.10 9.81
N THR A 411 -9.33 -12.61 11.04
CA THR A 411 -10.47 -12.79 11.96
C THR A 411 -10.95 -11.42 12.46
N ALA A 412 -12.14 -11.35 13.03
CA ALA A 412 -12.67 -10.14 13.66
C ALA A 412 -12.11 -9.88 15.07
N VAL A 413 -10.83 -10.15 15.29
CA VAL A 413 -10.18 -10.04 16.60
C VAL A 413 -9.16 -8.91 16.60
N GLY A 414 -9.10 -8.17 17.70
CA GLY A 414 -8.12 -7.11 17.91
C GLY A 414 -8.30 -5.98 16.91
N MET A 415 -7.22 -5.60 16.24
CA MET A 415 -7.24 -4.48 15.29
C MET A 415 -7.99 -4.80 13.99
N ASP A 416 -8.39 -6.05 13.75
CA ASP A 416 -9.22 -6.42 12.59
C ASP A 416 -10.70 -6.59 12.93
N ALA A 417 -11.16 -6.15 14.11
CA ALA A 417 -12.55 -6.28 14.53
C ALA A 417 -13.55 -5.77 13.48
N ASN A 418 -13.21 -4.69 12.78
CA ASN A 418 -14.09 -4.10 11.79
C ASN A 418 -14.19 -4.89 10.47
N LEU A 419 -13.35 -5.90 10.24
CA LEU A 419 -13.52 -6.80 9.09
C LEU A 419 -14.82 -7.62 9.18
N ALA A 420 -15.41 -7.78 10.37
CA ALA A 420 -16.74 -8.37 10.51
C ALA A 420 -17.83 -7.52 9.84
N LEU A 421 -17.73 -6.19 9.95
CA LEU A 421 -18.73 -5.25 9.44
C LEU A 421 -18.82 -5.29 7.91
N THR A 422 -17.73 -5.67 7.24
CA THR A 422 -17.66 -5.79 5.78
C THR A 422 -17.78 -7.24 5.30
N GLY A 423 -18.02 -8.19 6.21
CA GLY A 423 -18.09 -9.61 5.88
C GLY A 423 -16.76 -10.18 5.36
N LEU A 424 -15.62 -9.57 5.71
CA LEU A 424 -14.27 -10.00 5.32
C LEU A 424 -13.56 -10.80 6.40
N ALA A 425 -14.04 -10.79 7.64
CA ALA A 425 -13.51 -11.65 8.70
C ALA A 425 -13.77 -13.14 8.42
N ASP A 426 -12.95 -13.98 9.05
CA ASP A 426 -13.01 -15.44 9.04
C ASP A 426 -12.86 -16.06 7.66
N LYS A 427 -11.93 -15.50 6.89
CA LYS A 427 -11.60 -15.93 5.54
C LYS A 427 -10.10 -16.02 5.34
N VAL A 428 -9.72 -16.84 4.36
CA VAL A 428 -8.35 -16.86 3.85
C VAL A 428 -8.27 -15.86 2.71
N HIS A 429 -7.44 -14.84 2.86
CA HIS A 429 -7.20 -13.81 1.87
C HIS A 429 -5.93 -14.12 1.10
N VAL A 430 -5.95 -13.83 -0.20
CA VAL A 430 -4.81 -13.99 -1.09
C VAL A 430 -4.43 -12.64 -1.65
N TYR A 431 -3.14 -12.35 -1.62
CA TYR A 431 -2.53 -11.14 -2.18
C TYR A 431 -1.36 -11.52 -3.06
N THR A 432 -1.00 -10.69 -4.01
CA THR A 432 0.29 -10.75 -4.71
C THR A 432 1.05 -9.44 -4.52
N SER A 433 2.38 -9.50 -4.49
CA SER A 433 3.22 -8.29 -4.50
C SER A 433 4.60 -8.60 -5.05
N HIS A 434 5.18 -7.62 -5.76
CA HIS A 434 6.59 -7.65 -6.15
C HIS A 434 7.53 -7.17 -5.04
N SER A 435 7.00 -6.73 -3.89
CA SER A 435 7.82 -6.31 -2.75
C SER A 435 8.65 -7.49 -2.23
N ASN A 436 9.97 -7.32 -2.26
CA ASN A 436 10.94 -8.36 -1.89
C ASN A 436 11.74 -8.05 -0.63
N ASP A 437 11.81 -6.80 -0.21
CA ASP A 437 12.58 -6.36 0.96
C ASP A 437 11.85 -5.25 1.72
N THR A 438 12.42 -4.81 2.85
CA THR A 438 11.81 -3.82 3.74
C THR A 438 11.57 -2.45 3.08
N PHE A 439 12.41 -2.07 2.13
CA PHE A 439 12.44 -0.73 1.53
C PHE A 439 11.86 -0.70 0.11
N ASP A 440 11.28 -1.81 -0.37
CA ASP A 440 10.69 -1.90 -1.70
C ASP A 440 9.21 -1.48 -1.70
N SER A 441 8.96 -0.24 -2.15
CA SER A 441 7.65 0.42 -2.10
C SER A 441 6.61 -0.04 -3.12
N ARG A 442 6.68 -1.31 -3.52
CA ARG A 442 5.74 -1.89 -4.47
C ARG A 442 4.33 -1.98 -3.87
N PRO A 443 3.29 -1.77 -4.68
CA PRO A 443 1.93 -2.03 -4.26
C PRO A 443 1.71 -3.53 -3.99
N SER A 444 0.64 -3.84 -3.26
CA SER A 444 0.11 -5.21 -3.19
C SER A 444 -1.23 -5.28 -3.89
N VAL A 445 -1.48 -6.39 -4.57
CA VAL A 445 -2.75 -6.68 -5.26
C VAL A 445 -3.53 -7.70 -4.43
N TYR A 446 -4.78 -7.39 -4.13
CA TYR A 446 -5.75 -8.25 -3.49
C TYR A 446 -6.40 -9.14 -4.55
N GLU A 447 -6.05 -10.41 -4.52
CA GLU A 447 -6.55 -11.42 -5.46
C GLU A 447 -7.93 -11.94 -5.06
N GLY A 448 -8.32 -11.72 -3.80
CA GLY A 448 -9.62 -12.08 -3.26
C GLY A 448 -9.53 -12.93 -1.99
N MET A 449 -10.63 -13.63 -1.71
CA MET A 449 -10.81 -14.43 -0.49
C MET A 449 -11.39 -15.81 -0.82
N CYS A 450 -11.06 -16.78 0.01
CA CYS A 450 -11.53 -18.16 -0.09
C CYS A 450 -12.18 -18.62 1.22
N LEU A 451 -13.33 -19.28 1.07
CA LEU A 451 -13.99 -20.08 2.10
C LEU A 451 -13.44 -21.51 2.12
N ALA A 452 -13.78 -22.28 3.15
CA ALA A 452 -13.48 -23.72 3.19
C ALA A 452 -14.04 -24.43 1.93
N GLY A 453 -13.22 -25.27 1.30
CA GLY A 453 -13.51 -25.95 0.04
C GLY A 453 -13.17 -25.15 -1.22
N GLN A 454 -13.00 -23.83 -1.12
CA GLN A 454 -12.60 -22.98 -2.25
C GLN A 454 -11.09 -22.99 -2.47
N HIS A 455 -10.67 -22.44 -3.61
CA HIS A 455 -9.25 -22.33 -3.98
C HIS A 455 -8.99 -21.07 -4.79
N TRP A 456 -7.73 -20.64 -4.76
CA TRP A 456 -7.15 -19.66 -5.66
C TRP A 456 -6.07 -20.31 -6.51
N SER A 457 -5.86 -19.85 -7.73
CA SER A 457 -4.81 -20.37 -8.61
C SER A 457 -4.15 -19.28 -9.44
N GLN A 458 -2.83 -19.39 -9.61
CA GLN A 458 -2.06 -18.52 -10.48
C GLN A 458 -1.57 -19.29 -11.70
N ALA A 459 -2.05 -18.92 -12.88
CA ALA A 459 -1.82 -19.69 -14.10
C ALA A 459 -0.33 -19.78 -14.49
N VAL A 460 0.41 -18.67 -14.38
CA VAL A 460 1.81 -18.56 -14.83
C VAL A 460 2.75 -19.45 -14.02
N SER A 461 2.61 -19.49 -12.69
CA SER A 461 3.44 -20.34 -11.82
C SER A 461 2.91 -21.76 -11.67
N GLY A 462 1.63 -21.99 -12.01
CA GLY A 462 0.93 -23.24 -11.75
C GLY A 462 0.62 -23.46 -10.27
N VAL A 463 0.72 -22.44 -9.40
CA VAL A 463 0.37 -22.57 -7.98
C VAL A 463 -1.14 -22.64 -7.79
N VAL A 464 -1.59 -23.54 -6.91
CA VAL A 464 -2.96 -23.63 -6.41
C VAL A 464 -2.95 -23.63 -4.89
N VAL A 465 -3.73 -22.75 -4.28
CA VAL A 465 -3.97 -22.67 -2.84
C VAL A 465 -5.41 -23.06 -2.57
N ARG A 466 -5.62 -24.16 -1.85
CA ARG A 466 -6.96 -24.65 -1.48
C ARG A 466 -7.17 -24.51 0.01
N VAL A 467 -8.30 -23.95 0.40
CA VAL A 467 -8.68 -23.86 1.82
C VAL A 467 -9.38 -25.15 2.22
N VAL A 468 -8.74 -25.92 3.10
CA VAL A 468 -9.27 -27.19 3.58
C VAL A 468 -10.32 -26.96 4.65
N SER A 469 -10.02 -26.11 5.62
CA SER A 469 -10.90 -25.84 6.74
C SER A 469 -10.68 -24.44 7.29
N ILE A 470 -11.77 -23.80 7.71
CA ILE A 470 -11.77 -22.60 8.52
C ILE A 470 -12.50 -22.95 9.82
N PRO A 471 -11.97 -22.59 11.00
CA PRO A 471 -12.65 -22.82 12.27
C PRO A 471 -14.04 -22.17 12.30
N ALA A 472 -15.02 -22.85 12.89
CA ALA A 472 -16.38 -22.33 12.99
C ALA A 472 -16.50 -21.11 13.92
N THR A 473 -15.50 -20.88 14.78
CA THR A 473 -15.46 -19.76 15.73
C THR A 473 -14.15 -19.00 15.62
N SER A 474 -14.26 -17.67 15.51
CA SER A 474 -13.18 -16.67 15.44
C SER A 474 -12.49 -16.49 16.80
N ALA A 475 -12.02 -17.59 17.40
CA ALA A 475 -11.27 -17.54 18.64
C ALA A 475 -9.84 -17.05 18.39
N ALA A 476 -9.21 -16.43 19.39
CA ALA A 476 -7.83 -15.94 19.27
C ALA A 476 -6.79 -17.04 18.97
N THR A 477 -7.13 -18.31 19.16
CA THR A 477 -6.28 -19.47 18.85
C THR A 477 -6.66 -20.17 17.56
N SER A 478 -7.62 -19.64 16.81
CA SER A 478 -8.15 -20.27 15.61
C SER A 478 -7.11 -20.21 14.47
N SER A 479 -7.00 -21.30 13.71
CA SER A 479 -6.16 -21.37 12.52
C SER A 479 -6.92 -21.98 11.36
N ALA A 480 -6.88 -21.33 10.19
CA ALA A 480 -7.32 -21.96 8.96
C ALA A 480 -6.27 -23.00 8.51
N VAL A 481 -6.69 -23.99 7.73
CA VAL A 481 -5.78 -24.95 7.12
C VAL A 481 -5.91 -24.87 5.61
N VAL A 482 -4.78 -24.70 4.94
CA VAL A 482 -4.68 -24.66 3.48
C VAL A 482 -3.76 -25.77 2.97
N THR A 483 -3.94 -26.14 1.70
CA THR A 483 -2.97 -26.92 0.95
C THR A 483 -2.48 -26.11 -0.24
N VAL A 484 -1.17 -26.14 -0.48
CA VAL A 484 -0.50 -25.46 -1.58
C VAL A 484 0.06 -26.51 -2.50
N CYS A 485 -0.27 -26.44 -3.78
CA CYS A 485 0.16 -27.39 -4.78
C CYS A 485 0.77 -26.65 -5.97
N ARG A 486 1.88 -27.16 -6.50
CA ARG A 486 2.46 -26.69 -7.77
C ARG A 486 2.08 -27.67 -8.86
N LYS A 487 1.33 -27.22 -9.86
CA LYS A 487 0.84 -28.07 -10.95
C LYS A 487 1.97 -28.80 -11.68
N ALA A 488 1.71 -30.05 -12.01
CA ALA A 488 2.47 -30.92 -12.90
C ALA A 488 1.49 -31.79 -13.70
N ALA A 489 1.99 -32.47 -14.74
CA ALA A 489 1.18 -33.45 -15.46
C ALA A 489 0.90 -34.68 -14.58
N GLU A 490 -0.31 -35.22 -14.67
CA GLU A 490 -0.59 -36.55 -14.14
C GLU A 490 0.13 -37.61 -14.96
N THR A 491 0.60 -38.64 -14.27
CA THR A 491 1.27 -39.81 -14.84
C THR A 491 0.66 -41.06 -14.22
N ALA A 492 0.78 -42.21 -14.88
CA ALA A 492 0.34 -43.47 -14.29
C ALA A 492 0.97 -43.72 -12.90
N ALA A 493 2.23 -43.30 -12.72
CA ALA A 493 2.94 -43.41 -11.45
C ALA A 493 2.39 -42.46 -10.36
N SER A 494 2.13 -41.18 -10.68
CA SER A 494 1.54 -40.24 -9.71
C SER A 494 0.15 -40.69 -9.27
N CYS A 495 -0.65 -41.15 -10.23
CA CYS A 495 -1.99 -41.68 -9.99
C CYS A 495 -1.98 -42.95 -9.12
N ALA A 496 -1.09 -43.90 -9.42
CA ALA A 496 -0.93 -45.11 -8.60
C ALA A 496 -0.41 -44.79 -7.20
N ALA A 497 0.40 -43.73 -7.04
CA ALA A 497 0.90 -43.25 -5.77
C ALA A 497 -0.09 -42.36 -5.00
N GLY A 498 -1.30 -42.12 -5.54
CA GLY A 498 -2.30 -41.26 -4.91
C GLY A 498 -1.87 -39.79 -4.78
N ARG A 499 -1.09 -39.29 -5.75
CA ARG A 499 -0.68 -37.87 -5.82
C ARG A 499 -1.64 -37.08 -6.69
N ASP A 500 -1.86 -35.81 -6.33
CA ASP A 500 -2.66 -34.82 -7.08
C ASP A 500 -1.69 -33.86 -7.77
N ASN A 501 -1.10 -34.30 -8.88
CA ASN A 501 -0.15 -33.48 -9.63
C ASN A 501 -0.85 -32.29 -10.31
N ASN A 502 -2.10 -32.43 -10.73
CA ASN A 502 -2.84 -31.35 -11.39
C ASN A 502 -3.51 -30.35 -10.42
N CYS A 503 -3.40 -30.60 -9.11
CA CYS A 503 -3.88 -29.77 -8.01
C CYS A 503 -5.41 -29.61 -7.93
N ASN A 504 -6.19 -30.54 -8.49
CA ASN A 504 -7.66 -30.44 -8.52
C ASN A 504 -8.36 -30.91 -7.23
N GLY A 505 -7.59 -31.38 -6.24
CA GLY A 505 -8.06 -31.89 -4.95
C GLY A 505 -8.51 -33.35 -4.99
N LYS A 506 -8.23 -34.08 -6.08
CA LYS A 506 -8.61 -35.48 -6.27
C LYS A 506 -7.36 -36.29 -6.58
N VAL A 507 -7.37 -37.56 -6.19
CA VAL A 507 -6.25 -38.49 -6.39
C VAL A 507 -6.74 -39.84 -6.87
N GLY A 508 -5.88 -40.59 -7.57
CA GLY A 508 -6.19 -41.95 -8.01
C GLY A 508 -7.47 -42.03 -8.85
N MET A 509 -8.32 -43.03 -8.61
CA MET A 509 -9.56 -43.21 -9.39
C MET A 509 -10.60 -42.09 -9.23
N ALA A 510 -10.49 -41.25 -8.19
CA ALA A 510 -11.38 -40.11 -8.03
C ALA A 510 -10.99 -38.95 -8.96
N ASP A 511 -9.75 -38.90 -9.44
CA ASP A 511 -9.26 -37.88 -10.36
C ASP A 511 -9.55 -38.25 -11.82
N PRO A 512 -10.35 -37.47 -12.57
CA PRO A 512 -10.61 -37.70 -13.99
C PRO A 512 -9.35 -37.80 -14.86
N ALA A 513 -8.26 -37.10 -14.50
CA ALA A 513 -6.99 -37.19 -15.21
C ALA A 513 -6.34 -38.57 -15.02
N CYS A 514 -6.44 -39.13 -13.81
CA CYS A 514 -5.90 -40.44 -13.48
C CYS A 514 -6.69 -41.62 -14.01
N VAL A 515 -8.02 -41.50 -14.16
CA VAL A 515 -8.87 -42.55 -14.73
C VAL A 515 -8.39 -42.98 -16.13
N LYS A 516 -7.83 -42.05 -16.91
CA LYS A 516 -7.29 -42.34 -18.25
C LYS A 516 -5.90 -42.97 -18.23
N LEU A 517 -5.15 -42.80 -17.13
CA LEU A 517 -3.75 -43.18 -17.02
C LEU A 517 -3.54 -44.48 -16.25
N MET A 518 -4.51 -44.88 -15.43
CA MET A 518 -4.45 -46.16 -14.75
C MET A 518 -5.04 -47.25 -15.65
N PRO A 519 -4.27 -48.30 -16.00
CA PRO A 519 -4.83 -49.45 -16.70
C PRO A 519 -5.97 -49.98 -15.82
N TRP A 520 -7.16 -50.15 -16.40
CA TRP A 520 -8.26 -50.82 -15.71
C TRP A 520 -7.70 -52.10 -15.11
N ALA A 521 -7.70 -52.19 -13.77
CA ALA A 521 -7.37 -53.44 -13.12
C ALA A 521 -8.23 -54.51 -13.82
N PRO A 522 -7.62 -55.54 -14.43
CA PRO A 522 -8.38 -56.56 -15.12
C PRO A 522 -9.46 -57.02 -14.13
N LYS A 523 -10.74 -56.95 -14.55
CA LYS A 523 -11.88 -57.31 -13.71
C LYS A 523 -11.47 -58.52 -12.90
N ALA A 524 -11.46 -58.39 -11.56
CA ALA A 524 -11.04 -59.48 -10.69
C ALA A 524 -11.70 -60.76 -11.23
N PRO A 525 -10.91 -61.82 -11.51
CA PRO A 525 -11.45 -63.03 -12.11
C PRO A 525 -12.69 -63.41 -11.32
N LYS A 526 -13.82 -63.61 -12.01
CA LYS A 526 -15.11 -63.93 -11.36
C LYS A 526 -14.80 -64.92 -10.24
N PRO A 527 -15.19 -64.63 -8.98
CA PRO A 527 -14.88 -65.52 -7.87
C PRO A 527 -15.24 -66.93 -8.31
N ARG A 528 -14.27 -67.87 -8.23
CA ARG A 528 -14.52 -69.25 -8.60
C ARG A 528 -15.82 -69.65 -7.91
N PRO A 529 -16.78 -70.28 -8.62
CA PRO A 529 -18.02 -70.72 -8.00
C PRO A 529 -17.65 -71.45 -6.71
N PRO A 530 -18.29 -71.13 -5.58
CA PRO A 530 -17.96 -71.76 -4.31
C PRO A 530 -17.94 -73.27 -4.54
N PRO A 531 -16.95 -74.00 -4.00
CA PRO A 531 -16.92 -75.45 -4.12
C PRO A 531 -18.31 -75.99 -3.73
N PRO A 532 -18.85 -76.96 -4.50
CA PRO A 532 -20.19 -77.48 -4.25
C PRO A 532 -20.34 -77.76 -2.77
N ARG A 533 -21.31 -77.08 -2.13
CA ARG A 533 -21.58 -77.20 -0.70
C ARG A 533 -21.56 -78.69 -0.36
N ALA A 534 -20.58 -79.12 0.45
CA ALA A 534 -20.64 -80.42 1.08
C ALA A 534 -22.03 -80.52 1.73
N ARG A 535 -22.77 -81.58 1.36
CA ARG A 535 -24.15 -81.81 1.83
C ARG A 535 -24.19 -81.56 3.33
N ARG A 536 -24.89 -80.50 3.74
CA ARG A 536 -25.11 -80.20 5.15
C ARG A 536 -25.75 -81.43 5.79
N ARG A 537 -25.11 -81.98 6.82
CA ARG A 537 -25.76 -82.93 7.72
C ARG A 537 -27.04 -82.26 8.28
N PRO A 538 -28.14 -83.01 8.41
CA PRO A 538 -29.39 -82.49 8.94
C PRO A 538 -29.16 -81.86 10.32
N PRO A 539 -29.78 -80.71 10.61
CA PRO A 539 -29.67 -80.07 11.91
C PRO A 539 -30.30 -80.98 12.98
N PRO A 540 -29.69 -81.09 14.18
CA PRO A 540 -30.34 -81.75 15.31
C PRO A 540 -31.63 -81.02 15.72
N PRO A 541 -32.61 -81.75 16.28
CA PRO A 541 -33.93 -81.23 16.61
C PRO A 541 -33.86 -80.02 17.55
N ARG A 542 -34.63 -79.00 17.19
CA ARG A 542 -34.65 -77.68 17.84
C ARG A 542 -35.41 -77.79 19.17
N ILE A 543 -34.69 -77.70 20.29
CA ILE A 543 -35.29 -77.56 21.62
C ILE A 543 -36.01 -76.22 21.70
N ARG A 544 -37.33 -76.24 21.91
CA ARG A 544 -38.17 -75.07 22.19
C ARG A 544 -37.69 -74.42 23.49
N ARG A 545 -37.06 -73.25 23.40
CA ARG A 545 -36.90 -72.35 24.56
C ARG A 545 -38.08 -71.37 24.60
N THR A 546 -38.83 -71.49 25.67
CA THR A 546 -39.95 -70.65 26.10
C THR A 546 -39.45 -69.21 26.24
N ARG A 547 -40.17 -68.27 25.60
CA ARG A 547 -39.86 -66.83 25.61
C ARG A 547 -40.46 -66.23 26.88
N LEU A 548 -39.61 -65.87 27.86
CA LEU A 548 -40.01 -65.05 28.99
C LEU A 548 -40.20 -63.61 28.50
N VAL A 549 -41.41 -63.10 28.70
CA VAL A 549 -41.82 -61.72 28.44
C VAL A 549 -41.39 -60.90 29.65
N LEU A 550 -40.61 -59.84 29.44
CA LEU A 550 -40.40 -58.78 30.42
C LEU A 550 -40.93 -57.47 29.86
N SER A 551 -41.83 -56.89 30.64
CA SER A 551 -42.63 -55.69 30.38
C SER A 551 -41.79 -54.41 30.33
N PRO A 552 -42.30 -53.37 29.64
CA PRO A 552 -41.69 -52.05 29.62
C PRO A 552 -42.09 -51.23 30.87
N SER A 553 -41.15 -50.48 31.42
CA SER A 553 -41.43 -49.41 32.38
C SER A 553 -40.94 -48.09 31.78
N ALA A 554 -41.87 -47.16 31.59
CA ALA A 554 -41.66 -45.73 31.37
C ALA A 554 -41.57 -45.02 32.75
N PRO A 555 -41.34 -43.69 32.85
CA PRO A 555 -41.02 -42.68 31.83
C PRO A 555 -39.58 -42.15 31.86
#